data_AF-A0A925SH16-F1
#
_entry.id   AF-A0A925SH16-F1
#
_cell.length_a   1.000
_cell.length_b   1.000
_cell.length_c   1.000
_cell.angle_alpha   90.00
_cell.angle_beta   90.00
_cell.angle_gamma   90.00
#
_symmetry.space_group_name_H-M   'P 1'
#
loop_
_entity.id
_entity.type
_entity.pdbx_description
1 polymer ?
#
loop_
_entity_poly.entity_id
_entity_poly.type
_entity_poly.pdbx_seq_one_letter_code
_entity_poly.pdbx_strand_id
1 'polypeptide(L)'
;RNHPLCIPGRPLEDSVGAESPIVYTGAAIGSNISRLFNLNQNQIRLLIGCGATGAIAGIFKAPIAGIMFTLEVLMLDLTMASIIPLLISGITAATIAYFFMGESVMFHFSIENQFDYNNIPYYIILGIFCGLISFYFTRTGMYVESRFKRISRNSYVKLIIGGITLGVMVFIFPSLWGEGYESINKIFNGEGPDLLNNSVFFDWKSDPYVLLLILVMILMLKVVAMAITTSSGGVGGIFAPSLFMGAIGGYILSLSFNTFFGLNLPHANFALAGMGALMAGIMHAPLLGIFLIAEITGGYQLLVPLIISATVAYVIATRFEPHSIYTKRLAELGQLVTHHKDKAAMHYMNVKDLIEKDFEILSPDLSLGQLTYYIARSKRDLFPVVDENGMMQGMIKLNDIRNLMFEQELYEKISVSDLMYMPEYFISSKDSVEVVAEKFKACGRYNLAVIDDGQYVGFISRARVFSVYRDTMADLSFE
;
A
#
# COMPACT_ATOMS: atom_id res chain seq x y z
N ARG A 1 -1.56 8.19 21.36
CA ARG A 1 -2.75 8.31 22.26
C ARG A 1 -4.02 8.31 21.41
N ASN A 2 -4.49 7.11 21.07
CA ASN A 2 -5.81 6.72 20.54
C ASN A 2 -5.64 5.27 20.07
N HIS A 3 -5.25 4.39 21.00
CA HIS A 3 -5.28 2.95 20.74
C HIS A 3 -6.68 2.46 21.12
N PRO A 4 -7.38 1.71 20.24
CA PRO A 4 -8.54 0.97 20.69
C PRO A 4 -8.06 0.00 21.78
N LEU A 5 -8.79 -0.07 22.89
CA LEU A 5 -8.52 -1.02 23.96
C LEU A 5 -8.50 -2.44 23.39
N CYS A 6 -7.32 -3.06 23.31
CA CYS A 6 -7.21 -4.51 23.23
C CYS A 6 -7.66 -5.06 24.59
N ILE A 7 -8.82 -5.70 24.62
CA ILE A 7 -9.27 -6.45 25.79
C ILE A 7 -8.58 -7.82 25.71
N PRO A 8 -7.72 -8.20 26.68
CA PRO A 8 -7.13 -9.51 26.72
C PRO A 8 -8.17 -10.48 27.30
N GLY A 9 -8.80 -11.26 26.42
CA GLY A 9 -9.67 -12.37 26.75
C GLY A 9 -9.57 -13.41 25.64
N ARG A 10 -9.73 -14.70 25.98
CA ARG A 10 -9.73 -15.83 25.03
C ARG A 10 -10.41 -15.44 23.71
N PRO A 11 -9.88 -15.86 22.55
CA PRO A 11 -10.50 -15.51 21.28
C PRO A 11 -11.93 -16.05 21.33
N LEU A 12 -12.90 -15.15 21.27
CA LEU A 12 -14.15 -15.50 20.62
C LEU A 12 -13.70 -15.98 19.23
N GLU A 13 -14.06 -17.20 18.84
CA GLU A 13 -13.75 -17.74 17.51
C GLU A 13 -14.50 -16.88 16.48
N ASP A 14 -13.85 -15.80 16.10
CA ASP A 14 -14.38 -14.70 15.31
C ASP A 14 -14.35 -15.08 13.82
N SER A 15 -15.21 -14.47 13.00
CA SER A 15 -15.25 -14.69 11.54
C SER A 15 -14.06 -14.06 10.80
N VAL A 16 -12.96 -13.79 11.50
CA VAL A 16 -11.81 -13.01 11.03
C VAL A 16 -10.55 -13.79 11.41
N GLY A 17 -9.56 -13.86 10.51
CA GLY A 17 -8.40 -14.74 10.71
C GLY A 17 -7.34 -14.15 11.66
N ALA A 18 -6.60 -15.00 12.36
CA ALA A 18 -5.56 -14.55 13.31
C ALA A 18 -4.25 -14.07 12.63
N GLU A 19 -4.16 -14.09 11.30
CA GLU A 19 -2.89 -13.96 10.59
C GLU A 19 -2.31 -12.55 10.64
N SER A 20 -3.13 -11.52 10.42
CA SER A 20 -2.63 -10.14 10.40
C SER A 20 -2.01 -9.71 11.75
N PRO A 21 -2.64 -9.97 12.92
CA PRO A 21 -2.02 -9.73 14.23
C PRO A 21 -0.68 -10.47 14.43
N ILE A 22 -0.58 -11.70 13.93
CA ILE A 22 0.64 -12.53 14.03
C ILE A 22 1.77 -11.92 13.21
N VAL A 23 1.47 -11.44 11.99
CA VAL A 23 2.43 -10.69 11.16
C VAL A 23 2.92 -9.44 11.86
N TYR A 24 2.01 -8.61 12.40
CA TYR A 24 2.40 -7.39 13.12
C TYR A 24 3.27 -7.69 14.34
N THR A 25 2.97 -8.78 15.04
CA THR A 25 3.77 -9.24 16.19
C THR A 25 5.16 -9.68 15.73
N GLY A 26 5.27 -10.46 14.66
CA GLY A 26 6.56 -10.87 14.09
C GLY A 26 7.39 -9.67 13.62
N ALA A 27 6.79 -8.74 12.90
CA ALA A 27 7.40 -7.48 12.49
C ALA A 27 7.90 -6.65 13.69
N ALA A 28 7.10 -6.56 14.76
CA ALA A 28 7.46 -5.85 15.99
C ALA A 28 8.64 -6.52 16.72
N ILE A 29 8.70 -7.85 16.76
CA ILE A 29 9.85 -8.59 17.30
C ILE A 29 11.11 -8.26 16.49
N GLY A 30 11.02 -8.31 15.16
CA GLY A 30 12.11 -7.92 14.27
C GLY A 30 12.61 -6.49 14.53
N SER A 31 11.67 -5.54 14.66
CA SER A 31 12.00 -4.14 14.96
C SER A 31 12.61 -3.93 16.36
N ASN A 32 12.19 -4.70 17.37
CA ASN A 32 12.76 -4.58 18.72
C ASN A 32 14.18 -5.14 18.76
N ILE A 33 14.43 -6.26 18.09
CA ILE A 33 15.77 -6.83 17.96
C ILE A 33 16.69 -5.85 17.22
N SER A 34 16.24 -5.24 16.13
CA SER A 34 17.06 -4.29 15.38
C SER A 34 17.40 -3.03 16.19
N ARG A 35 16.47 -2.56 17.04
CA ARG A 35 16.70 -1.46 17.99
C ARG A 35 17.69 -1.84 19.09
N LEU A 36 17.60 -3.06 19.62
CA LEU A 36 18.53 -3.56 20.64
C LEU A 36 19.98 -3.55 20.15
N PHE A 37 20.20 -3.87 18.87
CA PHE A 37 21.53 -3.88 18.24
C PHE A 37 21.92 -2.55 17.57
N ASN A 38 21.11 -1.48 17.71
CA ASN A 38 21.35 -0.17 17.09
C ASN A 38 21.67 -0.25 15.57
N LEU A 39 20.92 -1.07 14.84
CA LEU A 39 21.17 -1.32 13.43
C LEU A 39 20.75 -0.13 12.53
N ASN A 40 21.34 -0.05 11.35
CA ASN A 40 20.99 0.96 10.35
C ASN A 40 19.57 0.72 9.77
N GLN A 41 18.92 1.76 9.23
CA GLN A 41 17.53 1.67 8.74
C GLN A 41 17.29 0.58 7.69
N ASN A 42 18.24 0.35 6.78
CA ASN A 42 18.14 -0.75 5.81
C ASN A 42 18.11 -2.13 6.49
N GLN A 43 18.86 -2.29 7.58
CA GLN A 43 18.89 -3.52 8.36
C GLN A 43 17.64 -3.65 9.26
N ILE A 44 17.13 -2.53 9.79
CA ILE A 44 15.85 -2.50 10.51
C ILE A 44 14.72 -3.00 9.62
N ARG A 45 14.58 -2.43 8.40
CA ARG A 45 13.60 -2.87 7.40
C ARG A 45 13.74 -4.36 7.07
N LEU A 46 14.96 -4.82 6.88
CA LEU A 46 15.24 -6.24 6.64
C LEU A 46 14.77 -7.13 7.81
N LEU A 47 15.07 -6.74 9.06
CA LEU A 47 14.67 -7.53 10.24
C LEU A 47 13.15 -7.52 10.45
N ILE A 48 12.47 -6.41 10.17
CA ILE A 48 11.01 -6.34 10.13
C ILE A 48 10.46 -7.33 9.11
N GLY A 49 11.03 -7.35 7.90
CA GLY A 49 10.71 -8.33 6.86
C GLY A 49 10.95 -9.77 7.31
N CYS A 50 12.10 -10.06 7.94
CA CYS A 50 12.39 -11.39 8.47
C CYS A 50 11.37 -11.82 9.53
N GLY A 51 10.96 -10.91 10.41
CA GLY A 51 9.95 -11.20 11.43
C GLY A 51 8.57 -11.48 10.83
N ALA A 52 8.15 -10.69 9.84
CA ALA A 52 6.90 -10.90 9.12
C ALA A 52 6.91 -12.20 8.30
N THR A 53 7.99 -12.47 7.55
CA THR A 53 8.17 -13.72 6.80
C THR A 53 8.12 -14.93 7.72
N GLY A 54 8.85 -14.90 8.85
CA GLY A 54 8.82 -15.98 9.83
C GLY A 54 7.42 -16.20 10.43
N ALA A 55 6.69 -15.12 10.69
CA ALA A 55 5.32 -15.20 11.20
C ALA A 55 4.36 -15.88 10.22
N ILE A 56 4.36 -15.46 8.93
CA ILE A 56 3.55 -16.10 7.87
C ILE A 56 3.98 -17.55 7.64
N ALA A 57 5.29 -17.80 7.56
CA ALA A 57 5.81 -19.14 7.33
C ALA A 57 5.47 -20.09 8.49
N GLY A 58 5.49 -19.59 9.74
CA GLY A 58 5.14 -20.36 10.92
C GLY A 58 3.65 -20.74 10.97
N ILE A 59 2.73 -19.79 10.72
CA ILE A 59 1.29 -20.06 10.79
C ILE A 59 0.81 -20.98 9.66
N PHE A 60 1.32 -20.80 8.44
CA PHE A 60 0.89 -21.58 7.29
C PHE A 60 1.78 -22.78 6.96
N LYS A 61 2.91 -22.96 7.68
CA LYS A 61 3.97 -23.89 7.30
C LYS A 61 4.45 -23.68 5.85
N ALA A 62 4.46 -22.41 5.40
CA ALA A 62 4.65 -22.00 4.01
C ALA A 62 5.78 -20.94 3.88
N PRO A 63 7.06 -21.34 3.81
CA PRO A 63 8.19 -20.42 3.74
C PRO A 63 8.20 -19.49 2.53
N ILE A 64 7.88 -19.99 1.34
CA ILE A 64 7.94 -19.21 0.10
C ILE A 64 6.86 -18.14 0.13
N ALA A 65 5.66 -18.49 0.56
CA ALA A 65 4.56 -17.56 0.77
C ALA A 65 4.92 -16.43 1.73
N GLY A 66 5.63 -16.73 2.83
CA GLY A 66 6.10 -15.70 3.76
C GLY A 66 7.04 -14.69 3.11
N ILE A 67 7.90 -15.12 2.20
CA ILE A 67 8.79 -14.21 1.45
C ILE A 67 7.98 -13.36 0.47
N MET A 68 7.07 -13.99 -0.28
CA MET A 68 6.21 -13.28 -1.22
C MET A 68 5.34 -12.25 -0.50
N PHE A 69 4.87 -12.53 0.71
CA PHE A 69 4.14 -11.58 1.54
C PHE A 69 4.99 -10.33 1.83
N THR A 70 6.23 -10.52 2.25
CA THR A 70 7.14 -9.42 2.55
C THR A 70 7.50 -8.60 1.30
N LEU A 71 7.58 -9.23 0.13
CA LEU A 71 7.90 -8.56 -1.13
C LEU A 71 6.70 -7.84 -1.76
N GLU A 72 5.53 -8.48 -1.83
CA GLU A 72 4.35 -7.91 -2.52
C GLU A 72 3.43 -7.09 -1.60
N VAL A 73 3.25 -7.51 -0.33
CA VAL A 73 2.29 -6.86 0.58
C VAL A 73 2.96 -5.81 1.46
N LEU A 74 4.12 -6.13 2.06
CA LEU A 74 4.89 -5.14 2.81
C LEU A 74 5.69 -4.20 1.90
N MET A 75 5.82 -4.53 0.61
CA MET A 75 6.50 -3.73 -0.41
C MET A 75 7.89 -3.24 0.05
N LEU A 76 8.65 -4.10 0.74
CA LEU A 76 9.99 -3.74 1.15
C LEU A 76 10.93 -3.73 -0.08
N ASP A 77 11.56 -2.60 -0.35
CA ASP A 77 12.62 -2.45 -1.35
C ASP A 77 13.86 -3.26 -0.91
N LEU A 78 13.88 -4.55 -1.27
CA LEU A 78 14.91 -5.49 -0.86
C LEU A 78 15.83 -5.85 -2.01
N THR A 79 17.13 -5.90 -1.74
CA THR A 79 18.14 -6.38 -2.70
C THR A 79 18.08 -7.91 -2.80
N MET A 80 18.63 -8.51 -3.87
CA MET A 80 18.72 -9.97 -3.96
C MET A 80 19.46 -10.60 -2.77
N ALA A 81 20.43 -9.89 -2.18
CA ALA A 81 21.14 -10.34 -0.98
C ALA A 81 20.24 -10.40 0.27
N SER A 82 19.18 -9.61 0.30
CA SER A 82 18.20 -9.55 1.39
C SER A 82 17.22 -10.74 1.39
N ILE A 83 17.13 -11.51 0.29
CA ILE A 83 16.24 -12.67 0.20
C ILE A 83 16.75 -13.83 1.07
N ILE A 84 18.08 -14.00 1.18
CA ILE A 84 18.69 -15.11 1.94
C ILE A 84 18.29 -15.06 3.42
N PRO A 85 18.39 -13.92 4.14
CA PRO A 85 17.90 -13.82 5.51
C PRO A 85 16.41 -14.12 5.69
N LEU A 86 15.57 -13.70 4.72
CA LEU A 86 14.12 -14.00 4.75
C LEU A 86 13.88 -15.51 4.62
N LEU A 87 14.58 -16.18 3.70
CA LEU A 87 14.53 -17.64 3.52
C LEU A 87 14.91 -18.35 4.81
N ILE A 88 16.02 -17.96 5.43
CA ILE A 88 16.48 -18.57 6.69
C ILE A 88 15.42 -18.39 7.79
N SER A 89 14.86 -17.20 7.94
CA SER A 89 13.79 -16.93 8.90
C SER A 89 12.56 -17.80 8.64
N GLY A 90 12.06 -17.82 7.39
CA GLY A 90 10.87 -18.56 7.00
C GLY A 90 11.01 -20.08 7.17
N ILE A 91 12.12 -20.66 6.71
CA ILE A 91 12.40 -22.09 6.85
C ILE A 91 12.54 -22.46 8.32
N THR A 92 13.22 -21.64 9.13
CA THR A 92 13.37 -21.91 10.56
C THR A 92 12.01 -21.90 11.26
N ALA A 93 11.16 -20.91 10.98
CA ALA A 93 9.82 -20.81 11.55
C ALA A 93 8.92 -21.99 11.13
N ALA A 94 8.92 -22.36 9.84
CA ALA A 94 8.16 -23.51 9.35
C ALA A 94 8.66 -24.82 9.96
N THR A 95 9.97 -25.02 10.08
CA THR A 95 10.55 -26.24 10.70
C THR A 95 10.15 -26.36 12.17
N ILE A 96 10.17 -25.24 12.91
CA ILE A 96 9.69 -25.20 14.30
C ILE A 96 8.18 -25.53 14.35
N ALA A 97 7.38 -24.97 13.44
CA ALA A 97 5.96 -25.26 13.36
C ALA A 97 5.69 -26.75 13.05
N TYR A 98 6.45 -27.36 12.15
CA TYR A 98 6.39 -28.79 11.88
C TYR A 98 6.76 -29.64 13.10
N PHE A 99 7.80 -29.24 13.84
CA PHE A 99 8.23 -29.95 15.05
C PHE A 99 7.16 -29.95 16.14
N PHE A 100 6.49 -28.82 16.39
CA PHE A 100 5.49 -28.71 17.46
C PHE A 100 4.08 -29.11 17.06
N MET A 101 3.68 -28.88 15.80
CA MET A 101 2.30 -29.08 15.32
C MET A 101 2.15 -30.29 14.40
N GLY A 102 3.22 -31.05 14.16
CA GLY A 102 3.25 -32.25 13.31
C GLY A 102 3.34 -31.95 11.81
N GLU A 103 3.41 -33.02 11.00
CA GLU A 103 3.64 -32.97 9.55
C GLU A 103 2.38 -32.70 8.70
N SER A 104 1.19 -32.68 9.30
CA SER A 104 -0.03 -32.41 8.55
C SER A 104 -0.01 -31.00 7.95
N VAL A 105 -0.34 -30.94 6.66
CA VAL A 105 -0.67 -29.69 5.95
C VAL A 105 -2.00 -29.14 6.47
N MET A 106 -2.17 -27.82 6.39
CA MET A 106 -3.40 -27.15 6.88
C MET A 106 -4.65 -27.63 6.13
N PHE A 107 -4.51 -27.92 4.84
CA PHE A 107 -5.58 -28.47 4.01
C PHE A 107 -5.19 -29.82 3.47
N HIS A 108 -5.95 -30.86 3.81
CA HIS A 108 -5.76 -32.18 3.23
C HIS A 108 -6.33 -32.19 1.82
N PHE A 109 -5.50 -31.81 0.86
CA PHE A 109 -5.86 -31.84 -0.55
C PHE A 109 -5.22 -33.06 -1.22
N SER A 110 -6.05 -34.05 -1.54
CA SER A 110 -5.64 -35.18 -2.39
C SER A 110 -5.94 -34.81 -3.84
N ILE A 111 -4.91 -34.80 -4.69
CA ILE A 111 -5.11 -34.60 -6.14
C ILE A 111 -5.77 -35.84 -6.71
N GLU A 112 -7.10 -35.87 -6.70
CA GLU A 112 -7.87 -36.94 -7.35
C GLU A 112 -7.95 -36.73 -8.87
N ASN A 113 -7.99 -35.46 -9.31
CA ASN A 113 -8.10 -35.08 -10.72
C ASN A 113 -6.89 -34.26 -11.17
N GLN A 114 -6.11 -34.82 -12.10
CA GLN A 114 -5.00 -34.10 -12.74
C GLN A 114 -5.51 -32.89 -13.53
N PHE A 115 -4.63 -31.93 -13.77
CA PHE A 115 -4.95 -30.75 -14.58
C PHE A 115 -5.30 -31.14 -16.02
N ASP A 116 -6.54 -30.84 -16.43
CA ASP A 116 -6.99 -30.94 -17.82
C ASP A 116 -6.88 -29.58 -18.51
N TYR A 117 -6.15 -29.53 -19.62
CA TYR A 117 -5.98 -28.34 -20.46
C TYR A 117 -7.31 -27.83 -21.03
N ASN A 118 -8.31 -28.69 -21.22
CA ASN A 118 -9.64 -28.28 -21.67
C ASN A 118 -10.33 -27.36 -20.66
N ASN A 119 -9.91 -27.39 -19.40
CA ASN A 119 -10.49 -26.56 -18.34
C ASN A 119 -9.92 -25.13 -18.29
N ILE A 120 -8.90 -24.81 -19.10
CA ILE A 120 -8.27 -23.48 -19.13
C ILE A 120 -9.28 -22.34 -19.31
N PRO A 121 -10.24 -22.37 -20.27
CA PRO A 121 -11.22 -21.30 -20.43
C PRO A 121 -12.06 -21.06 -19.17
N TYR A 122 -12.40 -22.13 -18.45
CA TYR A 122 -13.19 -22.02 -17.22
C TYR A 122 -12.38 -21.46 -16.06
N TYR A 123 -11.06 -21.69 -16.01
CA TYR A 123 -10.18 -21.02 -15.04
C TYR A 123 -9.99 -19.52 -15.33
N ILE A 124 -10.04 -19.11 -16.60
CA ILE A 124 -10.08 -17.68 -16.96
C ILE A 124 -11.39 -17.06 -16.47
N ILE A 125 -12.53 -17.73 -16.72
CA ILE A 125 -13.83 -17.28 -16.21
C ILE A 125 -13.83 -17.20 -14.68
N LEU A 126 -13.24 -18.20 -14.01
CA LEU A 126 -13.05 -18.20 -12.56
C LEU A 126 -12.26 -16.96 -12.11
N GLY A 127 -11.16 -16.63 -12.78
CA GLY A 127 -10.39 -15.43 -12.47
C GLY A 127 -11.20 -14.15 -12.60
N ILE A 128 -12.01 -14.01 -13.68
CA ILE A 128 -12.90 -12.86 -13.85
C ILE A 128 -13.92 -12.79 -12.72
N PHE A 129 -14.55 -13.93 -12.40
CA PHE A 129 -15.55 -14.04 -11.34
C PHE A 129 -14.95 -13.68 -9.97
N CYS A 130 -13.79 -14.24 -9.61
CA CYS A 130 -13.06 -13.92 -8.39
C CYS A 130 -12.62 -12.45 -8.33
N GLY A 131 -12.23 -11.84 -9.46
CA GLY A 131 -11.91 -10.42 -9.53
C GLY A 131 -13.13 -9.51 -9.29
N LEU A 132 -14.33 -9.94 -9.66
CA LEU A 132 -15.57 -9.23 -9.31
C LEU A 132 -15.94 -9.44 -7.83
N ILE A 133 -15.72 -10.64 -7.31
CA ILE A 133 -15.95 -10.92 -5.88
C ILE A 133 -14.97 -10.13 -5.01
N SER A 134 -13.70 -9.97 -5.41
CA SER A 134 -12.73 -9.15 -4.65
C SER A 134 -13.17 -7.69 -4.59
N PHE A 135 -13.72 -7.15 -5.68
CA PHE A 135 -14.33 -5.82 -5.70
C PHE A 135 -15.49 -5.71 -4.70
N TYR A 136 -16.41 -6.69 -4.70
CA TYR A 136 -17.49 -6.76 -3.71
C TYR A 136 -16.96 -6.82 -2.27
N PHE A 137 -15.97 -7.68 -2.02
CA PHE A 137 -15.36 -7.86 -0.71
C PHE A 137 -14.82 -6.54 -0.16
N THR A 138 -13.99 -5.86 -0.94
CA THR A 138 -13.36 -4.59 -0.56
C THR A 138 -14.41 -3.52 -0.28
N ARG A 139 -15.35 -3.32 -1.21
CA ARG A 139 -16.31 -2.21 -1.13
C ARG A 139 -17.35 -2.42 -0.04
N THR A 140 -17.90 -3.63 0.07
CA THR A 140 -18.88 -3.96 1.11
C THR A 140 -18.24 -3.96 2.48
N GLY A 141 -17.02 -4.49 2.63
CA GLY A 141 -16.29 -4.47 3.90
C GLY A 141 -16.10 -3.04 4.42
N MET A 142 -15.58 -2.14 3.58
CA MET A 142 -15.40 -0.73 3.94
C MET A 142 -16.72 -0.01 4.20
N TYR A 143 -17.76 -0.30 3.40
CA TYR A 143 -19.08 0.28 3.60
C TYR A 143 -19.67 -0.11 4.96
N VAL A 144 -19.66 -1.39 5.31
CA VAL A 144 -20.15 -1.89 6.59
C VAL A 144 -19.33 -1.30 7.74
N GLU A 145 -17.99 -1.26 7.63
CA GLU A 145 -17.13 -0.67 8.66
C GLU A 145 -17.44 0.82 8.87
N SER A 146 -17.62 1.58 7.79
CA SER A 146 -17.96 3.00 7.87
C SER A 146 -19.33 3.26 8.52
N ARG A 147 -20.34 2.42 8.22
CA ARG A 147 -21.68 2.52 8.80
C ARG A 147 -21.66 2.14 10.27
N PHE A 148 -20.97 1.07 10.62
CA PHE A 148 -20.88 0.59 11.99
C PHE A 148 -20.13 1.58 12.89
N LYS A 149 -19.11 2.27 12.35
CA LYS A 149 -18.44 3.38 13.05
C LYS A 149 -19.40 4.50 13.47
N ARG A 150 -20.44 4.77 12.69
CA ARG A 150 -21.45 5.83 12.95
C ARG A 150 -22.54 5.45 13.96
N ILE A 151 -22.73 4.16 14.27
CA ILE A 151 -23.84 3.70 15.13
C ILE A 151 -23.72 4.22 16.56
N SER A 152 -22.51 4.23 17.14
CA SER A 152 -22.30 4.69 18.51
C SER A 152 -20.85 5.10 18.73
N ARG A 153 -20.61 6.02 19.68
CA ARG A 153 -19.25 6.32 20.16
C ARG A 153 -18.77 5.32 21.21
N ASN A 154 -19.69 4.60 21.88
CA ASN A 154 -19.37 3.66 22.95
C ASN A 154 -19.03 2.27 22.39
N SER A 155 -17.82 1.79 22.66
CA SER A 155 -17.33 0.47 22.21
C SER A 155 -18.15 -0.70 22.76
N TYR A 156 -18.68 -0.62 23.97
CA TYR A 156 -19.50 -1.70 24.56
C TYR A 156 -20.82 -1.90 23.82
N VAL A 157 -21.46 -0.80 23.39
CA VAL A 157 -22.71 -0.86 22.61
C VAL A 157 -22.46 -1.48 21.24
N LYS A 158 -21.32 -1.15 20.62
CA LYS A 158 -20.88 -1.77 19.37
C LYS A 158 -20.65 -3.27 19.50
N LEU A 159 -20.03 -3.71 20.60
CA LEU A 159 -19.80 -5.12 20.87
C LEU A 159 -21.12 -5.88 21.01
N ILE A 160 -22.09 -5.35 21.76
CA ILE A 160 -23.40 -5.99 21.94
C ILE A 160 -24.16 -6.09 20.61
N ILE A 161 -24.24 -4.99 19.85
CA ILE A 161 -24.94 -4.99 18.55
C ILE A 161 -24.25 -5.94 17.56
N GLY A 162 -22.92 -5.90 17.51
CA GLY A 162 -22.12 -6.77 16.64
C GLY A 162 -22.29 -8.24 17.00
N GLY A 163 -22.18 -8.57 18.29
CA GLY A 163 -22.35 -9.93 18.80
C GLY A 163 -23.75 -10.50 18.59
N ILE A 164 -24.81 -9.71 18.79
CA ILE A 164 -26.19 -10.14 18.51
C ILE A 164 -26.37 -10.38 17.00
N THR A 165 -25.91 -9.44 16.16
CA THR A 165 -26.06 -9.57 14.71
C THR A 165 -25.30 -10.77 14.17
N LEU A 166 -24.03 -10.94 14.59
CA LEU A 166 -23.20 -12.08 14.23
C LEU A 166 -23.81 -13.40 14.73
N GLY A 167 -24.31 -13.43 15.97
CA GLY A 167 -24.95 -14.60 16.56
C GLY A 167 -26.19 -15.05 15.78
N VAL A 168 -27.02 -14.12 15.32
CA VAL A 168 -28.16 -14.42 14.44
C VAL A 168 -27.70 -14.96 13.09
N MET A 169 -26.66 -14.36 12.49
CA MET A 169 -26.11 -14.81 11.20
C MET A 169 -25.55 -16.23 11.29
N VAL A 170 -24.77 -16.53 12.33
CA VAL A 170 -24.19 -17.86 12.60
C VAL A 170 -25.30 -18.88 12.89
N PHE A 171 -26.32 -18.50 13.65
CA PHE A 171 -27.45 -19.39 13.93
C PHE A 171 -28.17 -19.84 12.66
N ILE A 172 -28.36 -18.93 11.70
CA ILE A 172 -29.00 -19.25 10.42
C ILE A 172 -28.03 -19.99 9.49
N PHE A 173 -26.77 -19.55 9.44
CA PHE A 173 -25.71 -20.10 8.59
C PHE A 173 -24.49 -20.50 9.43
N PRO A 174 -24.46 -21.73 9.97
CA PRO A 174 -23.34 -22.22 10.80
C PRO A 174 -21.99 -22.20 10.09
N SER A 175 -21.97 -22.30 8.76
CA SER A 175 -20.77 -22.18 7.92
C SER A 175 -20.07 -20.81 8.01
N LEU A 176 -20.75 -19.78 8.55
CA LEU A 176 -20.13 -18.50 8.85
C LEU A 176 -19.26 -18.54 10.12
N TRP A 177 -19.38 -19.58 10.96
CA TRP A 177 -18.58 -19.77 12.17
C TRP A 177 -17.10 -19.97 11.86
N GLY A 178 -16.25 -19.31 12.65
CA GLY A 178 -14.80 -19.39 12.57
C GLY A 178 -14.20 -18.90 11.25
N GLU A 179 -12.94 -19.28 11.04
CA GLU A 179 -12.11 -18.89 9.90
C GLU A 179 -12.57 -19.52 8.57
N GLY A 180 -13.31 -20.64 8.65
CA GLY A 180 -13.87 -21.34 7.50
C GLY A 180 -13.03 -22.49 6.96
N TYR A 181 -11.86 -22.79 7.55
CA TYR A 181 -10.97 -23.86 7.09
C TYR A 181 -11.62 -25.26 7.07
N GLU A 182 -12.48 -25.57 8.04
CA GLU A 182 -13.25 -26.83 8.03
C GLU A 182 -14.17 -26.93 6.80
N SER A 183 -14.79 -25.81 6.40
CA SER A 183 -15.65 -25.79 5.20
C SER A 183 -14.84 -25.97 3.92
N ILE A 184 -13.62 -25.42 3.86
CA ILE A 184 -12.71 -25.63 2.73
C ILE A 184 -12.33 -27.11 2.63
N ASN A 185 -11.98 -27.75 3.76
CA ASN A 185 -11.66 -29.18 3.79
C ASN A 185 -12.85 -30.05 3.36
N LYS A 186 -14.09 -29.71 3.75
CA LYS A 186 -15.30 -30.40 3.25
C LYS A 186 -15.43 -30.31 1.73
N ILE A 187 -15.19 -29.14 1.14
CA ILE A 187 -15.20 -28.99 -0.33
C ILE A 187 -14.11 -29.85 -0.98
N PHE A 188 -12.90 -29.88 -0.41
CA PHE A 188 -11.79 -30.68 -0.93
C PHE A 188 -12.01 -32.18 -0.84
N ASN A 189 -12.73 -32.66 0.19
CA ASN A 189 -13.08 -34.06 0.36
C ASN A 189 -14.32 -34.50 -0.45
N GLY A 190 -14.87 -33.61 -1.30
CA GLY A 190 -16.09 -33.90 -2.06
C GLY A 190 -17.40 -33.81 -1.25
N GLU A 191 -17.30 -33.41 0.02
CA GLU A 191 -18.40 -33.25 0.98
C GLU A 191 -18.98 -31.82 0.93
N GLY A 192 -18.98 -31.17 -0.24
CA GLY A 192 -19.48 -29.81 -0.42
C GLY A 192 -20.93 -29.57 0.07
N PRO A 193 -21.88 -30.49 -0.13
CA PRO A 193 -23.24 -30.38 0.42
C PRO A 193 -23.28 -30.37 1.96
N ASP A 194 -22.28 -30.93 2.62
CA ASP A 194 -22.20 -31.01 4.09
C ASP A 194 -21.83 -29.67 4.75
N LEU A 195 -21.56 -28.62 3.96
CA LEU A 195 -21.51 -27.24 4.44
C LEU A 195 -22.86 -26.79 5.04
N LEU A 196 -23.97 -27.45 4.68
CA LEU A 196 -25.30 -27.20 5.23
C LEU A 196 -25.63 -28.06 6.45
N ASN A 197 -24.73 -28.94 6.89
CA ASN A 197 -24.95 -29.75 8.08
C ASN A 197 -25.14 -28.85 9.31
N ASN A 198 -26.14 -29.18 10.14
CA ASN A 198 -26.58 -28.40 11.30
C ASN A 198 -27.15 -27.01 10.98
N SER A 199 -27.43 -26.70 9.71
CA SER A 199 -28.16 -25.49 9.32
C SER A 199 -29.67 -25.75 9.23
N VAL A 200 -30.46 -24.67 9.26
CA VAL A 200 -31.92 -24.71 9.03
C VAL A 200 -32.26 -25.26 7.63
N PHE A 201 -31.29 -25.29 6.72
CA PHE A 201 -31.44 -25.71 5.34
C PHE A 201 -30.96 -27.15 5.08
N PHE A 202 -30.69 -27.93 6.12
CA PHE A 202 -30.16 -29.29 6.00
C PHE A 202 -30.98 -30.20 5.07
N ASP A 203 -32.31 -30.12 5.16
CA ASP A 203 -33.24 -30.96 4.39
C ASP A 203 -33.15 -30.72 2.87
N TRP A 204 -32.59 -29.57 2.45
CA TRP A 204 -32.47 -29.18 1.05
C TRP A 204 -31.06 -29.36 0.49
N LYS A 205 -30.15 -30.02 1.22
CA LYS A 205 -28.77 -30.23 0.77
C LYS A 205 -28.62 -31.05 -0.50
N SER A 206 -29.62 -31.87 -0.83
CA SER A 206 -29.65 -32.72 -2.02
C SER A 206 -30.10 -31.99 -3.29
N ASP A 207 -30.70 -30.80 -3.16
CA ASP A 207 -31.11 -30.00 -4.32
C ASP A 207 -29.95 -29.07 -4.74
N PRO A 208 -29.36 -29.28 -5.94
CA PRO A 208 -28.22 -28.48 -6.40
C PRO A 208 -28.56 -26.99 -6.60
N TYR A 209 -29.81 -26.66 -6.93
CA TYR A 209 -30.24 -25.27 -7.12
C TYR A 209 -30.35 -24.53 -5.79
N VAL A 210 -30.92 -25.20 -4.78
CA VAL A 210 -31.04 -24.64 -3.43
C VAL A 210 -29.66 -24.51 -2.78
N LEU A 211 -28.80 -25.52 -2.94
CA LEU A 211 -27.41 -25.48 -2.48
C LEU A 211 -26.67 -24.27 -3.08
N LEU A 212 -26.76 -24.06 -4.40
CA LEU A 212 -26.13 -22.94 -5.08
C LEU A 212 -26.62 -21.59 -4.54
N LEU A 213 -27.92 -21.43 -4.35
CA LEU A 213 -28.51 -20.22 -3.78
C LEU A 213 -27.96 -19.94 -2.37
N ILE A 214 -27.87 -20.96 -1.51
CA ILE A 214 -27.37 -20.81 -0.15
C ILE A 214 -25.87 -20.48 -0.15
N LEU A 215 -25.07 -21.10 -1.01
CA LEU A 215 -23.64 -20.79 -1.13
C LEU A 215 -23.42 -19.33 -1.54
N VAL A 216 -24.22 -18.80 -2.47
CA VAL A 216 -24.19 -17.38 -2.84
C VAL A 216 -24.55 -16.50 -1.63
N MET A 217 -25.56 -16.88 -0.83
CA MET A 217 -25.88 -16.16 0.40
C MET A 217 -24.72 -16.20 1.41
N ILE A 218 -24.09 -17.35 1.63
CA ILE A 218 -22.94 -17.50 2.52
C ILE A 218 -21.79 -16.59 2.07
N LEU A 219 -21.47 -16.59 0.77
CA LEU A 219 -20.42 -15.74 0.20
C LEU A 219 -20.73 -14.25 0.44
N MET A 220 -21.96 -13.81 0.20
CA MET A 220 -22.36 -12.43 0.41
C MET A 220 -22.33 -12.03 1.89
N LEU A 221 -22.83 -12.90 2.77
CA LEU A 221 -22.93 -12.66 4.20
C LEU A 221 -21.58 -12.74 4.93
N LYS A 222 -20.62 -13.54 4.45
CA LYS A 222 -19.30 -13.68 5.10
C LYS A 222 -18.56 -12.35 5.16
N VAL A 223 -18.62 -11.53 4.11
CA VAL A 223 -18.03 -10.18 4.09
C VAL A 223 -18.65 -9.29 5.16
N VAL A 224 -19.98 -9.36 5.28
CA VAL A 224 -20.72 -8.57 6.27
C VAL A 224 -20.39 -9.04 7.68
N ALA A 225 -20.37 -10.35 7.92
CA ALA A 225 -20.00 -10.95 9.20
C ALA A 225 -18.60 -10.52 9.64
N MET A 226 -17.62 -10.68 8.76
CA MET A 226 -16.24 -10.25 8.99
C MET A 226 -16.13 -8.75 9.28
N ALA A 227 -16.80 -7.90 8.49
CA ALA A 227 -16.77 -6.45 8.68
C ALA A 227 -17.46 -6.02 9.97
N ILE A 228 -18.52 -6.69 10.39
CA ILE A 228 -19.18 -6.45 11.68
C ILE A 228 -18.23 -6.81 12.83
N THR A 229 -17.59 -7.99 12.78
CA THR A 229 -16.67 -8.45 13.82
C THR A 229 -15.52 -7.48 14.05
N THR A 230 -14.84 -7.06 12.97
CA THR A 230 -13.75 -6.08 13.06
C THR A 230 -14.24 -4.72 13.55
N SER A 231 -15.43 -4.29 13.11
CA SER A 231 -16.00 -2.99 13.49
C SER A 231 -16.54 -2.95 14.92
N SER A 232 -16.91 -4.10 15.49
CA SER A 232 -17.35 -4.24 16.88
C SER A 232 -16.21 -4.25 17.89
N GLY A 233 -14.96 -4.22 17.44
CA GLY A 233 -13.76 -4.23 18.28
C GLY A 233 -13.02 -5.58 18.32
N GLY A 234 -13.42 -6.54 17.49
CA GLY A 234 -12.67 -7.78 17.28
C GLY A 234 -11.36 -7.50 16.55
N VAL A 235 -10.32 -8.29 16.88
CA VAL A 235 -8.99 -8.19 16.28
C VAL A 235 -8.83 -9.35 15.31
N GLY A 236 -8.70 -9.06 14.02
CA GLY A 236 -8.42 -10.10 13.02
C GLY A 236 -8.04 -9.53 11.65
N GLY A 237 -7.54 -10.42 10.79
CA GLY A 237 -7.11 -10.19 9.42
C GLY A 237 -8.09 -10.65 8.34
N ILE A 238 -7.84 -10.15 7.14
CA ILE A 238 -8.67 -10.41 5.95
C ILE A 238 -8.28 -11.71 5.22
N PHE A 239 -7.21 -12.37 5.66
CA PHE A 239 -6.62 -13.57 5.04
C PHE A 239 -7.59 -14.74 5.02
N ALA A 240 -7.94 -15.32 6.17
CA ALA A 240 -8.85 -16.47 6.20
C ALA A 240 -10.20 -16.23 5.51
N PRO A 241 -10.90 -15.08 5.71
CA PRO A 241 -12.15 -14.79 5.00
C PRO A 241 -11.97 -14.75 3.48
N SER A 242 -10.85 -14.21 2.98
CA SER A 242 -10.54 -14.20 1.56
C SER A 242 -10.31 -15.60 0.99
N LEU A 243 -9.61 -16.47 1.73
CA LEU A 243 -9.41 -17.87 1.34
C LEU A 243 -10.74 -18.62 1.28
N PHE A 244 -11.54 -18.53 2.34
CA PHE A 244 -12.85 -19.17 2.43
C PHE A 244 -13.78 -18.74 1.29
N MET A 245 -13.90 -17.44 1.04
CA MET A 245 -14.73 -16.97 -0.06
C MET A 245 -14.20 -17.38 -1.43
N GLY A 246 -12.88 -17.50 -1.59
CA GLY A 246 -12.28 -17.96 -2.83
C GLY A 246 -12.60 -19.43 -3.09
N ALA A 247 -12.51 -20.27 -2.06
CA ALA A 247 -12.92 -21.68 -2.12
C ALA A 247 -14.39 -21.83 -2.47
N ILE A 248 -15.27 -21.11 -1.77
CA ILE A 248 -16.71 -21.12 -2.06
C ILE A 248 -17.02 -20.55 -3.44
N GLY A 249 -16.36 -19.47 -3.86
CA GLY A 249 -16.53 -18.88 -5.18
C GLY A 249 -16.17 -19.86 -6.30
N GLY A 250 -15.04 -20.57 -6.16
CA GLY A 250 -14.64 -21.63 -7.07
C GLY A 250 -15.61 -22.83 -7.07
N TYR A 251 -16.10 -23.20 -5.90
CA TYR A 251 -17.10 -24.25 -5.76
C TYR A 251 -18.43 -23.87 -6.43
N ILE A 252 -18.94 -22.65 -6.19
CA ILE A 252 -20.16 -22.12 -6.83
C ILE A 252 -20.00 -22.16 -8.35
N LEU A 253 -18.87 -21.70 -8.89
CA LEU A 253 -18.66 -21.65 -10.33
C LEU A 253 -18.67 -23.05 -10.96
N SER A 254 -17.92 -23.99 -10.40
CA SER A 254 -17.86 -25.37 -10.89
C SER A 254 -19.20 -26.10 -10.73
N LEU A 255 -19.90 -25.91 -9.61
CA LEU A 255 -21.24 -26.46 -9.37
C LEU A 255 -22.26 -25.90 -10.37
N SER A 256 -22.18 -24.60 -10.67
CA SER A 256 -23.03 -23.96 -11.69
C SER A 256 -22.80 -24.58 -13.07
N PHE A 257 -21.54 -24.69 -13.49
CA PHE A 257 -21.20 -25.26 -14.78
C PHE A 257 -21.59 -26.74 -14.91
N ASN A 258 -21.46 -27.51 -13.84
CA ASN A 258 -21.86 -28.92 -13.83
C ASN A 258 -23.39 -29.07 -13.86
N THR A 259 -24.11 -28.24 -13.11
CA THR A 259 -25.58 -28.32 -13.01
C THR A 259 -26.27 -27.84 -14.29
N PHE A 260 -25.83 -26.71 -14.86
CA PHE A 260 -26.50 -26.09 -16.01
C PHE A 260 -25.98 -26.59 -17.37
N PHE A 261 -24.71 -26.99 -17.47
CA PHE A 261 -24.07 -27.33 -18.74
C PHE A 261 -23.49 -28.75 -18.78
N GLY A 262 -23.51 -29.51 -17.68
CA GLY A 262 -23.06 -30.91 -17.65
C GLY A 262 -21.55 -31.10 -17.87
N LEU A 263 -20.73 -30.09 -17.56
CA LEU A 263 -19.30 -30.03 -17.91
C LEU A 263 -18.37 -30.89 -17.04
N ASN A 264 -18.89 -31.55 -15.99
CA ASN A 264 -18.15 -32.43 -15.06
C ASN A 264 -16.80 -31.87 -14.59
N LEU A 265 -16.77 -30.58 -14.27
CA LEU A 265 -15.61 -29.87 -13.76
C LEU A 265 -15.26 -30.32 -12.33
N PRO A 266 -13.96 -30.50 -12.00
CA PRO A 266 -13.53 -30.92 -10.67
C PRO A 266 -13.70 -29.80 -9.63
N HIS A 267 -14.66 -29.97 -8.72
CA HIS A 267 -15.00 -28.99 -7.68
C HIS A 267 -13.81 -28.55 -6.83
N ALA A 268 -13.00 -29.51 -6.36
CA ALA A 268 -11.86 -29.24 -5.48
C ALA A 268 -10.78 -28.38 -6.19
N ASN A 269 -10.50 -28.65 -7.47
CA ASN A 269 -9.50 -27.89 -8.23
C ASN A 269 -9.96 -26.44 -8.47
N PHE A 270 -11.25 -26.22 -8.74
CA PHE A 270 -11.81 -24.88 -8.89
C PHE A 270 -11.86 -24.12 -7.57
N ALA A 271 -12.20 -24.79 -6.47
CA ALA A 271 -12.13 -24.19 -5.14
C ALA A 271 -10.70 -23.76 -4.80
N LEU A 272 -9.71 -24.63 -5.04
CA LEU A 272 -8.29 -24.34 -4.81
C LEU A 272 -7.81 -23.15 -5.66
N ALA A 273 -8.10 -23.16 -6.96
CA ALA A 273 -7.78 -22.03 -7.84
C ALA A 273 -8.48 -20.75 -7.41
N GLY A 274 -9.74 -20.85 -6.96
CA GLY A 274 -10.54 -19.73 -6.48
C GLY A 274 -9.98 -19.08 -5.21
N MET A 275 -9.40 -19.87 -4.29
CA MET A 275 -8.69 -19.35 -3.11
C MET A 275 -7.56 -18.42 -3.51
N GLY A 276 -6.68 -18.88 -4.40
CA GLY A 276 -5.54 -18.10 -4.87
C GLY A 276 -5.98 -16.88 -5.67
N ALA A 277 -7.00 -17.04 -6.52
CA ALA A 277 -7.52 -15.99 -7.36
C ALA A 277 -8.15 -14.84 -6.56
N LEU A 278 -9.00 -15.17 -5.60
CA LEU A 278 -9.64 -14.15 -4.78
C LEU A 278 -8.63 -13.44 -3.88
N MET A 279 -7.70 -14.18 -3.30
CA MET A 279 -6.62 -13.60 -2.49
C MET A 279 -5.75 -12.65 -3.32
N ALA A 280 -5.34 -13.05 -4.53
CA ALA A 280 -4.60 -12.18 -5.46
C ALA A 280 -5.34 -10.88 -5.77
N GLY A 281 -6.66 -10.96 -5.98
CA GLY A 281 -7.51 -9.80 -6.26
C GLY A 281 -7.71 -8.87 -5.05
N ILE A 282 -7.86 -9.41 -3.83
CA ILE A 282 -8.09 -8.62 -2.60
C ILE A 282 -6.78 -7.97 -2.12
N MET A 283 -5.70 -8.74 -2.14
CA MET A 283 -4.41 -8.33 -1.60
C MET A 283 -3.60 -7.49 -2.59
N HIS A 284 -3.94 -7.57 -3.89
CA HIS A 284 -3.09 -7.11 -4.99
C HIS A 284 -1.68 -7.74 -4.98
N ALA A 285 -1.62 -8.99 -4.50
CA ALA A 285 -0.39 -9.77 -4.33
C ALA A 285 -0.57 -11.15 -4.99
N PRO A 286 -0.41 -11.22 -6.33
CA PRO A 286 -0.68 -12.45 -7.07
C PRO A 286 0.31 -13.57 -6.75
N LEU A 287 1.61 -13.28 -6.61
CA LEU A 287 2.60 -14.32 -6.30
C LEU A 287 2.37 -14.89 -4.91
N LEU A 288 2.06 -14.04 -3.93
CA LEU A 288 1.67 -14.48 -2.59
C LEU A 288 0.49 -15.45 -2.66
N GLY A 289 -0.59 -15.10 -3.36
CA GLY A 289 -1.76 -15.96 -3.49
C GLY A 289 -1.41 -17.31 -4.12
N ILE A 290 -0.64 -17.31 -5.22
CA ILE A 290 -0.26 -18.53 -5.94
C ILE A 290 0.58 -19.45 -5.04
N PHE A 291 1.67 -18.93 -4.45
CA PHE A 291 2.59 -19.75 -3.67
C PHE A 291 2.03 -20.16 -2.32
N LEU A 292 1.22 -19.30 -1.68
CA LEU A 292 0.55 -19.68 -0.44
C LEU A 292 -0.36 -20.89 -0.65
N ILE A 293 -1.23 -20.85 -1.66
CA ILE A 293 -2.12 -21.99 -1.92
C ILE A 293 -1.34 -23.24 -2.32
N ALA A 294 -0.33 -23.11 -3.17
CA ALA A 294 0.49 -24.24 -3.58
C ALA A 294 1.19 -24.92 -2.39
N GLU A 295 1.72 -24.15 -1.44
CA GLU A 295 2.39 -24.69 -0.25
C GLU A 295 1.41 -25.31 0.75
N ILE A 296 0.32 -24.62 1.10
CA ILE A 296 -0.60 -25.09 2.16
C ILE A 296 -1.45 -26.30 1.74
N THR A 297 -1.56 -26.55 0.43
CA THR A 297 -2.28 -27.72 -0.13
C THR A 297 -1.33 -28.82 -0.58
N GLY A 298 -0.03 -28.55 -0.74
CA GLY A 298 0.94 -29.45 -1.37
C GLY A 298 0.72 -29.67 -2.87
N GLY A 299 -0.25 -28.97 -3.48
CA GLY A 299 -0.76 -29.19 -4.82
C GLY A 299 0.00 -28.46 -5.94
N TYR A 300 1.32 -28.56 -6.01
CA TYR A 300 2.13 -27.92 -7.07
C TYR A 300 1.73 -28.34 -8.51
N GLN A 301 0.99 -29.44 -8.66
CA GLN A 301 0.47 -29.87 -9.95
C GLN A 301 -0.64 -28.93 -10.50
N LEU A 302 -1.30 -28.16 -9.65
CA LEU A 302 -2.33 -27.18 -10.02
C LEU A 302 -1.80 -25.74 -10.09
N LEU A 303 -0.48 -25.58 -10.19
CA LEU A 303 0.16 -24.27 -10.25
C LEU A 303 -0.23 -23.48 -11.51
N VAL A 304 -0.45 -24.16 -12.66
CA VAL A 304 -0.90 -23.53 -13.90
C VAL A 304 -2.29 -22.89 -13.75
N PRO A 305 -3.36 -23.60 -13.33
CA PRO A 305 -4.67 -22.99 -13.13
C PRO A 305 -4.68 -21.92 -12.02
N LEU A 306 -3.85 -22.07 -10.98
CA LEU A 306 -3.63 -21.02 -9.97
C LEU A 306 -3.08 -19.73 -10.60
N ILE A 307 -2.02 -19.82 -11.40
CA ILE A 307 -1.42 -18.65 -12.07
C ILE A 307 -2.44 -17.95 -12.97
N ILE A 308 -3.16 -18.73 -13.79
CA ILE A 308 -4.14 -18.19 -14.75
C ILE A 308 -5.25 -17.43 -13.99
N SER A 309 -5.90 -18.11 -13.04
CA SER A 309 -7.02 -17.53 -12.30
C SER A 309 -6.59 -16.34 -11.44
N ALA A 310 -5.44 -16.41 -10.77
CA ALA A 310 -4.89 -15.32 -9.95
C ALA A 310 -4.47 -14.10 -10.76
N THR A 311 -3.83 -14.30 -11.91
CA THR A 311 -3.41 -13.20 -12.78
C THR A 311 -4.63 -12.49 -13.36
N VAL A 312 -5.62 -13.24 -13.84
CA VAL A 312 -6.86 -12.64 -14.36
C VAL A 312 -7.63 -11.91 -13.26
N ALA A 313 -7.77 -12.50 -12.07
CA ALA A 313 -8.42 -11.85 -10.94
C ALA A 313 -7.72 -10.56 -10.52
N TYR A 314 -6.38 -10.55 -10.48
CA TYR A 314 -5.58 -9.36 -10.20
C TYR A 314 -5.79 -8.25 -11.23
N VAL A 315 -5.77 -8.57 -12.52
CA VAL A 315 -5.99 -7.59 -13.61
C VAL A 315 -7.40 -7.00 -13.54
N ILE A 316 -8.41 -7.82 -13.28
CA ILE A 316 -9.79 -7.34 -13.11
C ILE A 316 -9.90 -6.46 -11.86
N ALA A 317 -9.39 -6.92 -10.72
CA ALA A 317 -9.46 -6.18 -9.46
C ALA A 317 -8.78 -4.81 -9.54
N THR A 318 -7.55 -4.75 -10.06
CA THR A 318 -6.78 -3.50 -10.26
C THR A 318 -7.47 -2.50 -11.19
N ARG A 319 -8.29 -2.98 -12.15
CA ARG A 319 -9.03 -2.11 -13.06
C ARG A 319 -10.20 -1.39 -12.39
N PHE A 320 -10.84 -2.01 -11.39
CA PHE A 320 -11.97 -1.46 -10.64
C PHE A 320 -11.54 -0.76 -9.34
N GLU A 321 -10.49 -1.27 -8.68
CA GLU A 321 -9.92 -0.72 -7.45
C GLU A 321 -8.40 -0.57 -7.65
N PRO A 322 -7.91 0.66 -7.90
CA PRO A 322 -6.48 0.87 -8.15
C PRO A 322 -5.60 0.68 -6.90
N HIS A 323 -6.20 0.54 -5.71
CA HIS A 323 -5.49 0.36 -4.44
C HIS A 323 -5.99 -0.90 -3.73
N SER A 324 -5.06 -1.65 -3.14
CA SER A 324 -5.37 -2.79 -2.26
C SER A 324 -6.05 -2.37 -0.97
N ILE A 325 -6.69 -3.30 -0.26
CA ILE A 325 -7.34 -3.00 1.03
C ILE A 325 -6.37 -2.33 2.02
N TYR A 326 -5.10 -2.75 2.04
CA TYR A 326 -4.07 -2.17 2.91
C TYR A 326 -3.65 -0.77 2.49
N THR A 327 -3.56 -0.49 1.18
CA THR A 327 -3.11 0.81 0.65
C THR A 327 -4.24 1.81 0.51
N LYS A 328 -5.46 1.37 0.24
CA LYS A 328 -6.65 2.23 0.08
C LYS A 328 -6.95 3.04 1.33
N ARG A 329 -6.76 2.46 2.53
CA ARG A 329 -6.92 3.18 3.79
C ARG A 329 -5.89 4.30 3.95
N LEU A 330 -4.65 4.10 3.50
CA LEU A 330 -3.61 5.13 3.49
C LEU A 330 -3.92 6.21 2.44
N ALA A 331 -4.44 5.82 1.28
CA ALA A 331 -4.85 6.74 0.21
C ALA A 331 -6.00 7.64 0.66
N GLU A 332 -7.03 7.10 1.33
CA GLU A 332 -8.15 7.87 1.87
C GLU A 332 -7.73 8.82 3.00
N LEU A 333 -6.64 8.51 3.72
CA LEU A 333 -6.05 9.37 4.74
C LEU A 333 -5.07 10.41 4.16
N GLY A 334 -4.82 10.40 2.83
CA GLY A 334 -3.82 11.26 2.19
C GLY A 334 -2.37 10.91 2.55
N GLN A 335 -2.15 9.76 3.19
CA GLN A 335 -0.84 9.27 3.66
C GLN A 335 -0.21 8.25 2.70
N LEU A 336 -0.80 8.05 1.52
CA LEU A 336 -0.25 7.17 0.50
C LEU A 336 0.96 7.84 -0.15
N VAL A 337 2.16 7.45 0.28
CA VAL A 337 3.41 7.78 -0.41
C VAL A 337 3.42 7.01 -1.73
N THR A 338 2.87 7.62 -2.79
CA THR A 338 2.87 7.00 -4.12
C THR A 338 4.29 6.76 -4.63
N HIS A 339 4.45 5.78 -5.53
CA HIS A 339 5.71 5.42 -6.20
C HIS A 339 6.46 6.58 -6.88
N HIS A 340 5.89 7.78 -6.96
CA HIS A 340 6.60 8.99 -7.39
C HIS A 340 7.10 9.73 -6.14
N LYS A 341 8.09 9.14 -5.46
CA LYS A 341 8.77 9.75 -4.31
C LYS A 341 9.18 11.20 -4.63
N ASP A 342 9.59 11.44 -5.88
CA ASP A 342 9.97 12.77 -6.40
C ASP A 342 8.82 13.79 -6.34
N LYS A 343 7.61 13.41 -6.78
CA LYS A 343 6.43 14.30 -6.72
C LYS A 343 5.95 14.50 -5.29
N ALA A 344 5.99 13.45 -4.47
CA ALA A 344 5.61 13.57 -3.06
C ALA A 344 6.57 14.54 -2.34
N ALA A 345 7.88 14.40 -2.53
CA ALA A 345 8.89 15.28 -1.94
C ALA A 345 8.66 16.75 -2.32
N MET A 346 8.44 17.04 -3.61
CA MET A 346 8.16 18.41 -4.06
C MET A 346 6.87 18.98 -3.47
N HIS A 347 5.85 18.16 -3.27
CA HIS A 347 4.57 18.58 -2.69
C HIS A 347 4.66 18.91 -1.18
N TYR A 348 5.64 18.34 -0.47
CA TYR A 348 5.90 18.64 0.95
C TYR A 348 6.86 19.82 1.16
N MET A 349 7.53 20.29 0.11
CA MET A 349 8.44 21.44 0.19
C MET A 349 7.67 22.76 0.05
N ASN A 350 8.02 23.76 0.86
CA ASN A 350 7.45 25.10 0.75
C ASN A 350 8.47 26.06 0.13
N VAL A 351 8.06 26.81 -0.91
CA VAL A 351 8.91 27.78 -1.59
C VAL A 351 9.45 28.83 -0.62
N LYS A 352 8.67 29.21 0.41
CA LYS A 352 9.09 30.21 1.42
C LYS A 352 10.34 29.81 2.18
N ASP A 353 10.54 28.51 2.42
CA ASP A 353 11.71 27.98 3.16
C ASP A 353 12.97 27.87 2.27
N LEU A 354 12.79 28.04 0.97
CA LEU A 354 13.85 28.01 -0.05
C LEU A 354 14.39 29.41 -0.37
N ILE A 355 13.73 30.49 0.08
CA ILE A 355 14.11 31.87 -0.22
C ILE A 355 15.37 32.26 0.55
N GLU A 356 16.41 32.61 -0.20
CA GLU A 356 17.68 33.16 0.28
C GLU A 356 17.62 34.70 0.29
N LYS A 357 17.98 35.32 1.41
CA LYS A 357 17.89 36.77 1.64
C LYS A 357 19.24 37.46 1.89
N ASP A 358 20.34 36.73 1.77
CA ASP A 358 21.71 37.19 2.01
C ASP A 358 22.34 37.88 0.78
N PHE A 359 21.55 38.72 0.09
CA PHE A 359 21.98 39.48 -1.08
C PHE A 359 22.05 40.97 -0.73
N GLU A 360 23.12 41.64 -1.18
CA GLU A 360 23.27 43.09 -1.02
C GLU A 360 22.33 43.82 -1.99
N ILE A 361 21.42 44.60 -1.43
CA ILE A 361 20.41 45.36 -2.18
C ILE A 361 20.98 46.72 -2.59
N LEU A 362 20.82 47.06 -3.87
CA LEU A 362 21.32 48.30 -4.45
C LEU A 362 20.18 49.28 -4.75
N SER A 363 20.45 50.58 -4.59
CA SER A 363 19.59 51.65 -5.12
C SER A 363 19.95 51.95 -6.57
N PRO A 364 18.97 52.26 -7.45
CA PRO A 364 19.22 52.63 -8.85
C PRO A 364 20.09 53.87 -9.01
N ASP A 365 20.10 54.77 -8.02
CA ASP A 365 20.81 56.05 -8.05
C ASP A 365 22.31 55.93 -7.67
N LEU A 366 22.75 54.74 -7.26
CA LEU A 366 24.16 54.51 -6.90
C LEU A 366 25.07 54.67 -8.12
N SER A 367 26.21 55.32 -7.91
CA SER A 367 27.28 55.41 -8.90
C SER A 367 28.05 54.09 -9.02
N LEU A 368 28.72 53.86 -10.15
CA LEU A 368 29.61 52.71 -10.35
C LEU A 368 30.71 52.66 -9.27
N GLY A 369 31.23 53.81 -8.84
CA GLY A 369 32.19 53.89 -7.75
C GLY A 369 31.63 53.34 -6.43
N GLN A 370 30.41 53.74 -6.05
CA GLN A 370 29.72 53.20 -4.88
C GLN A 370 29.37 51.72 -5.04
N LEU A 371 28.98 51.28 -6.23
CA LEU A 371 28.70 49.88 -6.54
C LEU A 371 29.89 48.96 -6.21
N THR A 372 31.12 49.37 -6.54
CA THR A 372 32.32 48.59 -6.20
C THR A 372 32.50 48.35 -4.70
N TYR A 373 32.04 49.28 -3.86
CA TYR A 373 32.07 49.13 -2.40
C TYR A 373 31.12 48.05 -1.89
N TYR A 374 29.89 48.00 -2.41
CA TYR A 374 28.92 46.95 -2.09
C TYR A 374 29.40 45.57 -2.58
N ILE A 375 29.97 45.52 -3.79
CA ILE A 375 30.52 44.30 -4.37
C ILE A 375 31.67 43.75 -3.51
N ALA A 376 32.59 44.61 -3.05
CA ALA A 376 33.73 44.19 -2.25
C ALA A 376 33.34 43.53 -0.91
N ARG A 377 32.14 43.82 -0.39
CA ARG A 377 31.61 43.29 0.88
C ARG A 377 30.66 42.11 0.69
N SER A 378 30.16 41.90 -0.52
CA SER A 378 29.23 40.83 -0.83
C SER A 378 29.94 39.48 -1.02
N LYS A 379 29.28 38.40 -0.60
CA LYS A 379 29.69 37.02 -0.90
C LYS A 379 28.95 36.44 -2.11
N ARG A 380 27.96 37.17 -2.63
CA ARG A 380 27.10 36.76 -3.75
C ARG A 380 27.50 37.51 -5.02
N ASP A 381 27.25 36.89 -6.17
CA ASP A 381 27.57 37.40 -7.51
C ASP A 381 26.39 38.09 -8.20
N LEU A 382 25.26 38.19 -7.51
CA LEU A 382 24.01 38.82 -7.96
C LEU A 382 23.62 39.93 -6.99
N PHE A 383 23.16 41.03 -7.55
CA PHE A 383 22.79 42.22 -6.80
C PHE A 383 21.41 42.70 -7.27
N PRO A 384 20.36 42.53 -6.46
CA PRO A 384 19.04 43.08 -6.75
C PRO A 384 19.07 44.61 -6.64
N VAL A 385 18.44 45.28 -7.60
CA VAL A 385 18.24 46.73 -7.60
C VAL A 385 16.77 47.01 -7.26
N VAL A 386 16.54 47.77 -6.20
CA VAL A 386 15.19 48.10 -5.72
C VAL A 386 15.06 49.59 -5.49
N ASP A 387 13.83 50.11 -5.61
CA ASP A 387 13.53 51.49 -5.26
C ASP A 387 13.28 51.68 -3.74
N GLU A 388 13.00 52.91 -3.34
CA GLU A 388 12.71 53.27 -1.93
C GLU A 388 11.48 52.54 -1.35
N ASN A 389 10.57 52.06 -2.20
CA ASN A 389 9.38 51.32 -1.80
C ASN A 389 9.60 49.79 -1.78
N GLY A 390 10.82 49.33 -2.10
CA GLY A 390 11.17 47.90 -2.17
C GLY A 390 10.70 47.20 -3.46
N MET A 391 10.29 47.95 -4.48
CA MET A 391 9.91 47.39 -5.77
C MET A 391 11.15 47.03 -6.57
N MET A 392 11.12 45.88 -7.24
CA MET A 392 12.24 45.40 -8.04
C MET A 392 12.35 46.22 -9.34
N GLN A 393 13.49 46.91 -9.51
CA GLN A 393 13.80 47.69 -10.71
C GLN A 393 14.72 46.95 -11.68
N GLY A 394 15.51 46.00 -11.17
CA GLY A 394 16.40 45.17 -11.99
C GLY A 394 17.35 44.34 -11.14
N MET A 395 18.31 43.70 -11.77
CA MET A 395 19.44 43.07 -11.09
C MET A 395 20.73 43.22 -11.89
N ILE A 396 21.86 43.12 -11.21
CA ILE A 396 23.19 43.16 -11.79
C ILE A 396 23.91 41.85 -11.47
N LYS A 397 24.58 41.28 -12.46
CA LYS A 397 25.53 40.17 -12.26
C LYS A 397 26.94 40.72 -12.24
N LEU A 398 27.73 40.25 -11.28
CA LEU A 398 29.13 40.64 -11.14
C LEU A 398 29.94 40.44 -12.43
N ASN A 399 29.70 39.32 -13.13
CA ASN A 399 30.41 38.99 -14.36
C ASN A 399 30.12 39.96 -15.52
N ASP A 400 28.92 40.54 -15.56
CA ASP A 400 28.50 41.42 -16.66
C ASP A 400 29.17 42.80 -16.56
N ILE A 401 29.50 43.23 -15.33
CA ILE A 401 30.11 44.54 -15.04
C ILE A 401 31.60 44.46 -14.69
N ARG A 402 32.20 43.25 -14.69
CA ARG A 402 33.56 43.03 -14.17
C ARG A 402 34.62 43.89 -14.82
N ASN A 403 34.53 44.10 -16.13
CA ASN A 403 35.50 44.92 -16.87
C ASN A 403 35.32 46.41 -16.55
N LEU A 404 34.07 46.86 -16.35
CA LEU A 404 33.75 48.26 -16.06
C LEU A 404 34.21 48.68 -14.67
N MET A 405 34.24 47.75 -13.70
CA MET A 405 34.67 48.02 -12.33
C MET A 405 36.13 48.47 -12.22
N PHE A 406 36.98 48.20 -13.21
CA PHE A 406 38.39 48.60 -13.18
C PHE A 406 38.64 49.95 -13.88
N GLU A 407 37.63 50.50 -14.55
CA GLU A 407 37.71 51.76 -15.30
C GLU A 407 37.32 52.94 -14.39
N GLN A 408 38.30 53.49 -13.67
CA GLN A 408 38.08 54.57 -12.70
C GLN A 408 37.44 55.82 -13.31
N GLU A 409 37.65 56.07 -14.61
CA GLU A 409 37.05 57.22 -15.32
C GLU A 409 35.52 57.13 -15.43
N LEU A 410 34.95 55.93 -15.27
CA LEU A 410 33.51 55.67 -15.37
C LEU A 410 32.78 55.77 -14.03
N TYR A 411 33.51 55.90 -12.92
CA TYR A 411 32.94 55.79 -11.57
C TYR A 411 31.85 56.82 -11.29
N GLU A 412 32.03 58.06 -11.77
CA GLU A 412 31.08 59.16 -11.61
C GLU A 412 30.15 59.33 -12.83
N LYS A 413 30.37 58.56 -13.91
CA LYS A 413 29.65 58.71 -15.19
C LYS A 413 28.55 57.68 -15.41
N ILE A 414 28.65 56.52 -14.75
CA ILE A 414 27.73 55.40 -14.91
C ILE A 414 27.00 55.18 -13.59
N SER A 415 25.68 55.07 -13.66
CA SER A 415 24.83 54.71 -12.52
C SER A 415 24.45 53.23 -12.56
N VAL A 416 23.98 52.70 -11.43
CA VAL A 416 23.41 51.35 -11.33
C VAL A 416 22.22 51.18 -12.28
N SER A 417 21.42 52.23 -12.49
CA SER A 417 20.30 52.22 -13.44
C SER A 417 20.71 51.96 -14.90
N ASP A 418 21.94 52.34 -15.28
CA ASP A 418 22.49 52.11 -16.63
C ASP A 418 22.97 50.67 -16.84
N LEU A 419 23.23 49.93 -15.75
CA LEU A 419 23.84 48.59 -15.76
C LEU A 419 22.84 47.47 -15.44
N MET A 420 21.72 47.81 -14.81
CA MET A 420 20.73 46.83 -14.40
C MET A 420 19.95 46.26 -15.59
N TYR A 421 19.49 45.03 -15.45
CA TYR A 421 18.52 44.44 -16.37
C TYR A 421 17.40 43.75 -15.58
N MET A 422 16.21 43.70 -16.18
CA MET A 422 15.10 42.97 -15.59
C MET A 422 15.22 41.47 -15.88
N PRO A 423 15.07 40.59 -14.88
CA PRO A 423 15.10 39.15 -15.10
C PRO A 423 13.89 38.72 -15.94
N GLU A 424 14.14 38.04 -17.06
CA GLU A 424 13.08 37.45 -17.90
C GLU A 424 12.28 36.37 -17.15
N TYR A 425 12.91 35.68 -16.20
CA TYR A 425 12.30 34.62 -15.40
C TYR A 425 12.40 34.96 -13.92
N PHE A 426 11.25 35.01 -13.25
CA PHE A 426 11.12 35.18 -11.81
C PHE A 426 10.01 34.27 -11.27
N ILE A 427 9.95 34.12 -9.95
CA ILE A 427 9.01 33.26 -9.23
C ILE A 427 8.28 34.06 -8.15
N SER A 428 7.07 33.64 -7.80
CA SER A 428 6.35 34.16 -6.63
C SER A 428 6.60 33.27 -5.42
N SER A 429 6.52 33.82 -4.20
CA SER A 429 6.54 33.01 -2.98
C SER A 429 5.31 32.09 -2.83
N LYS A 430 4.29 32.30 -3.69
CA LYS A 430 3.07 31.49 -3.77
C LYS A 430 3.16 30.36 -4.81
N ASP A 431 4.22 30.31 -5.62
CA ASP A 431 4.43 29.26 -6.61
C ASP A 431 4.66 27.90 -5.92
N SER A 432 4.42 26.80 -6.64
CA SER A 432 4.80 25.46 -6.17
C SER A 432 6.25 25.14 -6.53
N VAL A 433 6.87 24.20 -5.82
CA VAL A 433 8.27 23.82 -6.07
C VAL A 433 8.45 23.18 -7.46
N GLU A 434 7.41 22.55 -8.01
CA GLU A 434 7.39 22.05 -9.39
C GLU A 434 7.53 23.19 -10.40
N VAL A 435 6.78 24.28 -10.22
CA VAL A 435 6.86 25.48 -11.08
C VAL A 435 8.25 26.10 -11.01
N VAL A 436 8.84 26.15 -9.81
CA VAL A 436 10.22 26.62 -9.61
C VAL A 436 11.21 25.75 -10.38
N ALA A 437 11.09 24.42 -10.30
CA ALA A 437 11.95 23.48 -11.00
C ALA A 437 11.80 23.57 -12.53
N GLU A 438 10.59 23.72 -13.04
CA GLU A 438 10.34 23.94 -14.47
C GLU A 438 10.96 25.24 -14.98
N LYS A 439 10.82 26.33 -14.23
CA LYS A 439 11.44 27.62 -14.57
C LYS A 439 12.97 27.51 -14.61
N PHE A 440 13.59 26.82 -13.64
CA PHE A 440 15.04 26.56 -13.68
C PHE A 440 15.47 25.76 -14.91
N LYS A 441 14.68 24.75 -15.30
CA LYS A 441 14.95 23.93 -16.49
C LYS A 441 14.81 24.74 -17.78
N ALA A 442 13.81 25.60 -17.87
CA ALA A 442 13.55 26.44 -19.04
C ALA A 442 14.60 27.55 -19.20
N CYS A 443 14.97 28.23 -18.12
CA CYS A 443 15.88 29.38 -18.20
C CYS A 443 17.37 28.98 -18.16
N GLY A 444 17.70 27.78 -17.68
CA GLY A 444 19.09 27.31 -17.53
C GLY A 444 19.95 28.14 -16.56
N ARG A 445 19.33 29.02 -15.75
CA ARG A 445 20.04 29.87 -14.78
C ARG A 445 20.26 29.15 -13.46
N TYR A 446 21.20 29.65 -12.65
CA TYR A 446 21.50 29.09 -11.33
C TYR A 446 20.67 29.72 -10.20
N ASN A 447 20.18 30.94 -10.40
CA ASN A 447 19.38 31.70 -9.43
C ASN A 447 18.16 32.32 -10.13
N LEU A 448 17.03 32.35 -9.43
CA LEU A 448 15.79 33.01 -9.86
C LEU A 448 15.38 34.05 -8.81
N ALA A 449 14.99 35.25 -9.26
CA ALA A 449 14.47 36.28 -8.38
C ALA A 449 13.07 35.89 -7.88
N VAL A 450 12.80 36.14 -6.60
CA VAL A 450 11.47 36.01 -6.00
C VAL A 450 10.84 37.38 -5.94
N ILE A 451 9.75 37.56 -6.67
CA ILE A 451 9.02 38.82 -6.80
C ILE A 451 7.54 38.57 -6.50
N ASP A 452 7.00 39.27 -5.51
CA ASP A 452 5.59 39.21 -5.15
C ASP A 452 4.95 40.58 -5.37
N ASP A 453 3.94 40.65 -6.25
CA ASP A 453 3.22 41.88 -6.57
C ASP A 453 4.17 43.06 -6.93
N GLY A 454 5.33 42.75 -7.51
CA GLY A 454 6.38 43.70 -7.91
C GLY A 454 7.44 44.00 -6.83
N GLN A 455 7.25 43.54 -5.59
CA GLN A 455 8.23 43.68 -4.51
C GLN A 455 9.31 42.60 -4.58
N TYR A 456 10.56 42.98 -4.34
CA TYR A 456 11.65 42.03 -4.21
C TYR A 456 11.59 41.31 -2.85
N VAL A 457 11.59 39.97 -2.87
CA VAL A 457 11.51 39.14 -1.66
C VAL A 457 12.83 38.43 -1.35
N GLY A 458 13.59 38.06 -2.39
CA GLY A 458 14.84 37.31 -2.28
C GLY A 458 15.22 36.60 -3.58
N PHE A 459 16.12 35.64 -3.50
CA PHE A 459 16.41 34.71 -4.60
C PHE A 459 16.22 33.27 -4.16
N ILE A 460 16.05 32.38 -5.11
CA ILE A 460 16.20 30.93 -4.89
C ILE A 460 17.35 30.45 -5.76
N SER A 461 18.27 29.68 -5.19
CA SER A 461 19.30 28.98 -5.94
C SER A 461 18.90 27.55 -6.26
N ARG A 462 19.30 27.07 -7.44
CA ARG A 462 19.14 25.67 -7.84
C ARG A 462 19.81 24.70 -6.87
N ALA A 463 20.93 25.11 -6.26
CA ALA A 463 21.63 24.33 -5.25
C ALA A 463 20.79 24.14 -3.99
N ARG A 464 20.11 25.20 -3.51
CA ARG A 464 19.24 25.13 -2.34
C ARG A 464 18.03 24.25 -2.58
N VAL A 465 17.37 24.39 -3.74
CA VAL A 465 16.25 23.50 -4.13
C VAL A 465 16.70 22.05 -4.12
N PHE A 466 17.86 21.75 -4.72
CA PHE A 466 18.39 20.39 -4.77
C PHE A 466 18.79 19.84 -3.40
N SER A 467 19.38 20.66 -2.52
CA SER A 467 19.77 20.22 -1.18
C SER A 467 18.54 19.88 -0.34
N VAL A 468 17.55 20.78 -0.30
CA VAL A 468 16.34 20.57 0.49
C VAL A 468 15.54 19.41 -0.11
N TYR A 469 15.45 19.31 -1.43
CA TYR A 469 14.87 18.13 -2.09
C TYR A 469 15.52 16.83 -1.65
N ARG A 470 16.86 16.77 -1.62
CA ARG A 470 17.60 15.58 -1.20
C ARG A 470 17.37 15.25 0.27
N ASP A 471 17.29 16.26 1.13
CA ASP A 471 17.03 16.09 2.56
C ASP A 471 15.58 15.61 2.79
N THR A 472 14.60 16.19 2.10
CA THR A 472 13.19 15.74 2.12
C THR A 472 13.02 14.35 1.52
N MET A 473 13.74 14.03 0.44
CA MET A 473 13.79 12.68 -0.15
C MET A 473 14.39 11.66 0.81
N ALA A 474 15.44 12.03 1.53
CA ALA A 474 16.02 11.23 2.58
C ALA A 474 14.93 10.94 3.62
N ASP A 475 14.31 11.98 4.20
CA ASP A 475 13.26 11.82 5.21
C ASP A 475 12.08 10.97 4.73
N LEU A 476 11.58 11.17 3.51
CA LEU A 476 10.51 10.37 2.89
C LEU A 476 10.93 8.95 2.50
N SER A 477 12.23 8.69 2.41
CA SER A 477 12.78 7.33 2.26
C SER A 477 13.04 6.66 3.62
N PHE A 478 12.90 7.41 4.71
CA PHE A 478 13.08 6.98 6.09
C PHE A 478 11.76 6.82 6.86
N GLU A 479 10.68 7.47 6.43
CA GLU A 479 9.27 7.11 6.74
C GLU A 479 8.75 5.99 5.83
#